data_AF-A0A6P0R329-F1
#
_entry.id   AF-A0A6P0R329-F1
#
_cell.length_a   1.000
_cell.length_b   1.000
_cell.length_c   1.000
_cell.angle_alpha   90.00
_cell.angle_beta   90.00
_cell.angle_gamma   90.00
#
_symmetry.space_group_name_H-M   'P 1'
#
loop_
_entity.id
_entity.type
_entity.pdbx_description
1 polymer ?
#
loop_
_entity_poly.entity_id
_entity_poly.type
_entity_poly.pdbx_seq_one_letter_code
_entity_poly.pdbx_strand_id
1 'polypeptide(L)'
;MEPDRLLSELEKSLDSQELLNQINTEQKEEQVSEKNIFSQKSLIILLISILMVEVGIVVYALQASQNIVIVSPEEKALLEQQQAEADIKEAKRLSLESKRTIKYPPLSLATWEEAETELLESIKLLEEIPKGTTVKKEANKLLQTYRQDYQNLREQLILEKTATSKLVAAQKLAIEASVIVQNPPHPTEVWQEAQGKWQEAISLLQEIPQDAFVAPEAVEKLDLYRINYQAVTTRLERQKESN
;
A
#
# COMPACT_ATOMS: atom_id res chain seq x y z
N MET A 1 22.22 31.06 22.10
CA MET A 1 22.51 30.22 20.92
C MET A 1 22.42 31.15 19.73
N GLU A 2 23.49 31.28 18.95
CA GLU A 2 23.63 32.32 17.94
C GLU A 2 22.66 32.08 16.76
N PRO A 3 21.90 33.08 16.30
CA PRO A 3 20.91 32.91 15.22
C PRO A 3 21.52 32.40 13.91
N ASP A 4 22.80 32.70 13.65
CA ASP A 4 23.53 32.24 12.46
C ASP A 4 23.83 30.74 12.50
N ARG A 5 23.95 30.15 13.70
CA ARG A 5 24.11 28.71 13.86
C ARG A 5 22.84 27.96 13.46
N LEU A 6 21.67 28.47 13.87
CA LEU A 6 20.37 27.90 13.50
C LEU A 6 20.12 28.02 12.00
N LEU A 7 20.55 29.11 11.37
CA LEU A 7 20.50 29.28 9.91
C LEU A 7 21.45 28.32 9.20
N SER A 8 22.65 28.09 9.73
CA SER A 8 23.59 27.12 9.15
C SER A 8 23.11 25.67 9.31
N GLU A 9 22.47 25.33 10.43
CA GLU A 9 21.89 23.99 10.67
C GLU A 9 20.62 23.81 9.83
N LEU A 10 19.82 24.87 9.65
CA LEU A 10 18.68 24.93 8.73
C LEU A 10 19.17 24.73 7.29
N GLU A 11 20.08 25.55 6.77
CA GLU A 11 20.68 25.44 5.43
C GLU A 11 21.30 24.07 5.15
N LYS A 12 21.99 23.49 6.14
CA LYS A 12 22.61 22.17 6.03
C LYS A 12 21.60 21.01 6.06
N SER A 13 20.44 21.21 6.70
CA SER A 13 19.28 20.31 6.62
C SER A 13 18.44 20.52 5.36
N LEU A 14 18.69 21.62 4.62
CA LEU A 14 17.88 22.12 3.51
C LEU A 14 18.44 21.78 2.11
N ASP A 15 19.18 20.67 1.94
CA ASP A 15 19.44 20.16 0.59
C ASP A 15 18.14 19.61 -0.05
N SER A 16 17.28 20.56 -0.38
CA SER A 16 15.86 20.38 -0.69
C SER A 16 15.71 19.77 -2.08
N GLN A 17 16.70 19.99 -2.96
CA GLN A 17 16.77 19.36 -4.27
C GLN A 17 17.10 17.88 -4.15
N GLU A 18 18.07 17.53 -3.30
CA GLU A 18 18.40 16.13 -3.03
C GLU A 18 17.23 15.41 -2.35
N LEU A 19 16.60 16.03 -1.35
CA LEU A 19 15.41 15.49 -0.68
C LEU A 19 14.20 15.35 -1.61
N LEU A 20 13.93 16.34 -2.48
CA LEU A 20 12.87 16.24 -3.50
C LEU A 20 13.14 15.10 -4.47
N ASN A 21 14.39 14.96 -4.92
CA ASN A 21 14.77 13.90 -5.84
C ASN A 21 14.70 12.54 -5.16
N GLN A 22 15.08 12.42 -3.89
CA GLN A 22 14.98 11.19 -3.10
C GLN A 22 13.52 10.79 -2.87
N ILE A 23 12.64 11.69 -2.42
CA ILE A 23 11.21 11.40 -2.23
C ILE A 23 10.55 11.01 -3.56
N ASN A 24 10.82 11.76 -4.64
CA ASN A 24 10.30 11.41 -5.97
C ASN A 24 10.84 10.06 -6.46
N THR A 25 12.06 9.69 -6.08
CA THR A 25 12.68 8.40 -6.42
C THR A 25 12.09 7.28 -5.59
N GLU A 26 11.97 7.42 -4.27
CA GLU A 26 11.36 6.45 -3.36
C GLU A 26 9.89 6.18 -3.73
N GLN A 27 9.12 7.23 -4.04
CA GLN A 27 7.74 7.08 -4.52
C GLN A 27 7.66 6.36 -5.87
N LYS A 28 8.63 6.64 -6.76
CA LYS A 28 8.70 5.96 -8.05
C LYS A 28 9.11 4.51 -7.87
N GLU A 29 10.00 4.19 -6.94
CA GLU A 29 10.45 2.84 -6.62
C GLU A 29 9.37 2.03 -5.91
N GLU A 30 8.60 2.62 -4.99
CA GLU A 30 7.46 1.96 -4.35
C GLU A 30 6.35 1.66 -5.37
N GLN A 31 5.98 2.62 -6.23
CA GLN A 31 5.00 2.39 -7.30
C GLN A 31 5.50 1.44 -8.40
N VAL A 32 6.79 1.46 -8.73
CA VAL A 32 7.38 0.55 -9.73
C VAL A 32 7.53 -0.85 -9.14
N SER A 33 7.86 -0.98 -7.86
CA SER A 33 7.87 -2.25 -7.13
C SER A 33 6.47 -2.85 -7.08
N GLU A 34 5.45 -2.08 -6.70
CA GLU A 34 4.05 -2.50 -6.71
C GLU A 34 3.60 -2.95 -8.12
N LYS A 35 3.89 -2.17 -9.16
CA LYS A 35 3.56 -2.54 -10.55
C LYS A 35 4.33 -3.76 -11.04
N ASN A 36 5.60 -3.92 -10.68
CA ASN A 36 6.42 -5.07 -11.09
C ASN A 36 6.04 -6.34 -10.35
N ILE A 37 5.70 -6.26 -9.05
CA ILE A 37 5.15 -7.37 -8.28
C ILE A 37 3.80 -7.79 -8.88
N PHE A 38 2.91 -6.84 -9.20
CA PHE A 38 1.62 -7.12 -9.83
C PHE A 38 1.74 -7.68 -11.26
N SER A 39 2.68 -7.15 -12.07
CA SER A 39 2.93 -7.61 -13.44
C SER A 39 3.62 -8.98 -13.49
N GLN A 40 4.51 -9.29 -12.55
CA GLN A 40 5.13 -10.63 -12.47
C GLN A 40 4.15 -11.66 -11.92
N LYS A 41 3.36 -11.34 -10.88
CA LYS A 41 2.33 -12.25 -10.35
C LYS A 41 1.26 -12.56 -11.43
N SER A 42 0.89 -11.60 -12.27
CA SER A 42 -0.01 -11.83 -13.42
C SER A 42 0.58 -12.74 -14.50
N LEU A 43 1.90 -12.69 -14.73
CA LEU A 43 2.58 -13.56 -15.71
C LEU A 43 2.75 -14.99 -15.17
N ILE A 44 2.99 -15.14 -13.87
CA ILE A 44 3.15 -16.44 -13.19
C ILE A 44 1.81 -17.17 -13.10
N ILE A 45 0.71 -16.46 -12.82
CA ILE A 45 -0.64 -17.06 -12.79
C ILE A 45 -1.07 -17.52 -14.18
N LEU A 46 -0.67 -16.82 -15.26
CA LEU A 46 -0.97 -17.24 -16.64
C LEU A 46 -0.16 -18.48 -17.08
N LEU A 47 1.06 -18.64 -16.56
CA LEU A 47 1.93 -19.80 -16.87
C LEU A 47 1.50 -21.08 -16.14
N ILE A 48 0.93 -20.98 -14.93
CA ILE A 48 0.40 -22.14 -14.19
C ILE A 48 -0.90 -22.65 -14.81
N SER A 49 -1.70 -21.79 -15.44
CA SER A 49 -2.89 -22.22 -16.19
C SER A 49 -2.61 -22.99 -17.50
N ILE A 50 -1.37 -22.95 -18.01
CA ILE A 50 -1.02 -23.57 -19.30
C ILE A 50 -0.34 -24.95 -19.13
N LEU A 51 0.18 -25.28 -17.94
CA LEU A 51 0.96 -26.52 -17.74
C LEU A 51 0.15 -27.77 -17.36
N MET A 52 -1.19 -27.70 -17.29
CA MET A 52 -2.07 -28.87 -17.06
C MET A 52 -2.79 -29.36 -18.33
N VAL A 53 -2.22 -29.15 -19.52
CA VAL A 53 -2.82 -29.63 -20.78
C VAL A 53 -1.97 -30.68 -21.53
N GLU A 54 -0.72 -30.94 -21.14
CA GLU A 54 0.21 -31.61 -22.08
C GLU A 54 0.44 -33.13 -21.92
N VAL A 55 -0.26 -33.88 -21.06
CA VAL A 55 -0.09 -35.37 -21.03
C VAL A 55 -1.18 -36.13 -21.79
N GLY A 56 -2.21 -35.46 -22.33
CA GLY A 56 -3.35 -36.15 -22.96
C GLY A 56 -3.43 -36.15 -24.48
N ILE A 57 -2.66 -35.32 -25.19
CA ILE A 57 -2.94 -34.98 -26.59
C ILE A 57 -1.83 -35.48 -27.51
N VAL A 58 -1.72 -36.81 -27.65
CA VAL A 58 -1.11 -37.41 -28.84
C VAL A 58 -2.03 -38.53 -29.33
N VAL A 59 -2.63 -38.26 -30.51
CA VAL A 59 -3.32 -39.18 -31.44
C VAL A 59 -4.78 -39.52 -31.13
N TYR A 60 -5.71 -38.83 -31.79
CA TYR A 60 -6.53 -39.47 -32.83
C TYR A 60 -6.77 -38.50 -33.99
N ALA A 61 -6.33 -38.91 -35.17
CA ALA A 61 -6.43 -38.17 -36.42
C ALA A 61 -7.88 -38.12 -36.93
N LEU A 62 -8.28 -36.93 -37.40
CA LEU A 62 -9.32 -36.62 -38.40
C LEU A 62 -10.55 -37.56 -38.50
N GLN A 63 -11.64 -37.16 -37.85
CA GLN A 63 -12.98 -37.26 -38.43
C GLN A 63 -13.64 -35.89 -38.36
N ALA A 64 -13.81 -35.25 -39.53
CA ALA A 64 -14.53 -34.00 -39.65
C ALA A 64 -16.03 -34.25 -39.41
N SER A 65 -16.52 -33.91 -38.21
CA SER A 65 -17.79 -33.21 -37.92
C SER A 65 -18.13 -33.37 -36.43
N GLN A 66 -17.96 -32.29 -35.66
CA GLN A 66 -18.44 -32.09 -34.28
C GLN A 66 -18.30 -33.31 -33.31
N ASN A 67 -17.07 -33.65 -32.95
CA ASN A 67 -16.80 -34.61 -31.87
C ASN A 67 -16.86 -33.88 -30.51
N ILE A 68 -18.08 -33.62 -30.02
CA ILE A 68 -18.32 -33.20 -28.64
C ILE A 68 -17.89 -34.38 -27.76
N VAL A 69 -16.84 -34.21 -26.95
CA VAL A 69 -16.56 -35.13 -25.84
C VAL A 69 -17.78 -35.07 -24.92
N ILE A 70 -18.68 -36.04 -25.03
CA ILE A 70 -19.80 -36.19 -24.12
C ILE A 70 -19.21 -36.75 -22.82
N VAL A 71 -18.66 -35.89 -21.97
CA VAL A 71 -18.36 -36.25 -20.58
C VAL A 71 -19.67 -36.69 -19.95
N SER A 72 -19.71 -37.89 -19.38
CA SER A 72 -20.93 -38.36 -18.73
C SER A 72 -21.31 -37.41 -17.59
N PRO A 73 -22.60 -37.22 -17.27
CA PRO A 73 -22.99 -36.38 -16.14
C PRO A 73 -22.33 -36.78 -14.81
N GLU A 74 -22.05 -38.07 -14.63
CA GLU A 74 -21.37 -38.62 -13.45
C GLU A 74 -19.89 -38.22 -13.40
N GLU A 75 -19.17 -38.35 -14.52
CA GLU A 75 -17.76 -37.96 -14.62
C GLU A 75 -17.58 -36.45 -14.46
N LYS A 76 -18.49 -35.65 -15.05
CA LYS A 76 -18.51 -34.20 -14.84
C LYS A 76 -18.70 -33.83 -13.37
N ALA A 77 -19.66 -34.46 -12.70
CA ALA A 77 -19.91 -34.21 -11.27
C ALA A 77 -18.72 -34.62 -10.39
N LEU A 78 -18.01 -35.70 -10.74
CA LEU A 78 -16.81 -36.12 -10.04
C LEU A 78 -15.67 -35.09 -10.20
N LEU A 79 -15.46 -34.57 -11.41
CA LEU A 79 -14.45 -33.53 -11.66
C LEU A 79 -14.79 -32.23 -10.93
N GLU A 80 -16.05 -31.79 -10.96
CA GLU A 80 -16.52 -30.62 -10.20
C GLU A 80 -16.32 -30.79 -8.69
N GLN A 81 -16.56 -31.99 -8.17
CA GLN A 81 -16.34 -32.32 -6.76
C GLN A 81 -14.84 -32.27 -6.39
N GLN A 82 -13.97 -32.86 -7.20
CA GLN A 82 -12.52 -32.85 -6.96
C GLN A 82 -11.94 -31.44 -7.03
N GLN A 83 -12.37 -30.64 -8.01
CA GLN A 83 -11.95 -29.25 -8.11
C GLN A 83 -12.41 -28.44 -6.90
N ALA A 84 -13.66 -28.60 -6.47
CA ALA A 84 -14.17 -27.89 -5.29
C ALA A 84 -13.41 -28.25 -4.00
N GLU A 85 -12.97 -29.50 -3.84
CA GLU A 85 -12.11 -29.91 -2.71
C GLU A 85 -10.72 -29.25 -2.78
N ALA A 86 -10.14 -29.15 -3.96
CA ALA A 86 -8.88 -28.45 -4.18
C ALA A 86 -9.02 -26.94 -3.87
N ASP A 87 -10.10 -26.31 -4.33
CA ASP A 87 -10.39 -24.89 -4.09
C ASP A 87 -10.57 -24.59 -2.59
N ILE A 88 -11.26 -25.46 -1.82
CA ILE A 88 -11.36 -25.34 -0.35
C ILE A 88 -9.98 -25.36 0.29
N LYS A 89 -9.12 -26.29 -0.13
CA LYS A 89 -7.78 -26.46 0.44
C LYS A 89 -6.93 -25.23 0.15
N GLU A 90 -6.98 -24.72 -1.08
CA GLU A 90 -6.23 -23.55 -1.50
C GLU A 90 -6.72 -22.27 -0.82
N ALA A 91 -8.04 -22.07 -0.74
CA ALA A 91 -8.62 -20.96 0.01
C ALA A 91 -8.16 -20.94 1.47
N LYS A 92 -8.14 -22.09 2.15
CA LYS A 92 -7.60 -22.19 3.52
C LYS A 92 -6.12 -21.83 3.59
N ARG A 93 -5.33 -22.24 2.60
CA ARG A 93 -3.89 -21.91 2.54
C ARG A 93 -3.67 -20.41 2.41
N LEU A 94 -4.33 -19.77 1.45
CA LEU A 94 -4.25 -18.33 1.19
C LEU A 94 -4.73 -17.50 2.39
N SER A 95 -5.86 -17.86 3.01
CA SER A 95 -6.33 -17.19 4.22
C SER A 95 -5.34 -17.32 5.39
N LEU A 96 -4.67 -18.46 5.53
CA LEU A 96 -3.64 -18.66 6.54
C LEU A 96 -2.37 -17.86 6.23
N GLU A 97 -2.02 -17.72 4.95
CA GLU A 97 -0.91 -16.88 4.48
C GLU A 97 -1.18 -15.42 4.82
N SER A 98 -2.35 -14.91 4.46
CA SER A 98 -2.80 -13.55 4.80
C SER A 98 -2.66 -13.26 6.29
N LYS A 99 -3.13 -14.18 7.14
CA LYS A 99 -3.02 -14.09 8.61
C LYS A 99 -1.58 -14.13 9.13
N ARG A 100 -0.67 -14.82 8.44
CA ARG A 100 0.75 -14.86 8.80
C ARG A 100 1.45 -13.58 8.39
N THR A 101 1.14 -13.06 7.21
CA THR A 101 1.66 -11.81 6.65
C THR A 101 1.38 -10.64 7.60
N ILE A 102 0.17 -10.58 8.18
CA ILE A 102 -0.25 -9.47 9.08
C ILE A 102 -0.04 -9.73 10.57
N LYS A 103 0.74 -10.75 10.95
CA LYS A 103 0.74 -11.25 12.33
C LYS A 103 1.26 -10.26 13.37
N TYR A 104 2.22 -9.41 12.99
CA TYR A 104 2.94 -8.54 13.94
C TYR A 104 3.01 -7.09 13.42
N PRO A 105 1.95 -6.29 13.63
CA PRO A 105 1.98 -4.85 13.37
C PRO A 105 2.98 -4.10 14.28
N PRO A 106 3.45 -2.91 13.86
CA PRO A 106 3.06 -2.22 12.63
C PRO A 106 3.75 -2.79 11.37
N LEU A 107 3.06 -2.75 10.22
CA LEU A 107 3.52 -3.31 8.95
C LEU A 107 3.33 -2.32 7.82
N SER A 108 4.21 -2.36 6.81
CA SER A 108 4.15 -1.45 5.68
C SER A 108 2.86 -1.61 4.88
N LEU A 109 2.53 -0.58 4.11
CA LEU A 109 1.35 -0.58 3.25
C LEU A 109 1.36 -1.78 2.28
N ALA A 110 2.50 -2.04 1.65
CA ALA A 110 2.68 -3.18 0.75
C ALA A 110 2.38 -4.54 1.41
N THR A 111 2.76 -4.71 2.69
CA THR A 111 2.46 -5.96 3.43
C THR A 111 0.96 -6.12 3.68
N TRP A 112 0.24 -5.04 3.99
CA TRP A 112 -1.21 -5.09 4.14
C TRP A 112 -1.93 -5.39 2.81
N GLU A 113 -1.45 -4.81 1.69
CA GLU A 113 -2.01 -5.06 0.36
C GLU A 113 -1.76 -6.48 -0.15
N GLU A 114 -0.60 -7.05 0.18
CA GLU A 114 -0.32 -8.46 -0.10
C GLU A 114 -1.30 -9.38 0.64
N ALA A 115 -1.48 -9.16 1.94
CA ALA A 115 -2.43 -9.93 2.73
C ALA A 115 -3.89 -9.74 2.29
N GLU A 116 -4.25 -8.54 1.81
CA GLU A 116 -5.55 -8.28 1.18
C GLU A 116 -5.75 -9.17 -0.04
N THR A 117 -4.75 -9.23 -0.92
CA THR A 117 -4.78 -10.00 -2.17
C THR A 117 -5.00 -11.48 -1.88
N GLU A 118 -4.21 -12.05 -0.97
CA GLU A 118 -4.32 -13.46 -0.57
C GLU A 118 -5.71 -13.79 -0.01
N LEU A 119 -6.27 -12.92 0.84
CA LEU A 119 -7.59 -13.14 1.42
C LEU A 119 -8.71 -12.99 0.39
N LEU A 120 -8.58 -12.04 -0.55
CA LEU A 120 -9.55 -11.84 -1.62
C LEU A 120 -9.56 -13.03 -2.60
N GLU A 121 -8.39 -13.54 -2.98
CA GLU A 121 -8.25 -14.76 -3.79
C GLU A 121 -8.87 -15.96 -3.09
N SER A 122 -8.63 -16.10 -1.78
CA SER A 122 -9.29 -17.11 -0.96
C SER A 122 -10.81 -16.99 -0.99
N ILE A 123 -11.37 -15.79 -0.91
CA ILE A 123 -12.83 -15.58 -0.97
C ILE A 123 -13.36 -15.99 -2.35
N LYS A 124 -12.69 -15.56 -3.42
CA LYS A 124 -13.08 -15.87 -4.80
C LYS A 124 -13.19 -17.37 -5.05
N LEU A 125 -12.18 -18.14 -4.64
CA LEU A 125 -12.19 -19.61 -4.75
C LEU A 125 -13.44 -20.23 -4.10
N LEU A 126 -13.83 -19.74 -2.92
CA LEU A 126 -15.00 -20.27 -2.20
C LEU A 126 -16.34 -19.85 -2.82
N GLU A 127 -16.39 -18.67 -3.45
CA GLU A 127 -17.57 -18.18 -4.16
C GLU A 127 -17.87 -19.00 -5.42
N GLU A 128 -16.82 -19.41 -6.13
CA GLU A 128 -16.88 -20.18 -7.37
C GLU A 128 -17.28 -21.65 -7.17
N ILE A 129 -17.19 -22.18 -5.93
CA ILE A 129 -17.60 -23.57 -5.62
C ILE A 129 -19.08 -23.81 -6.00
N PRO A 130 -19.38 -24.82 -6.85
CA PRO A 130 -20.74 -25.10 -7.29
C PRO A 130 -21.67 -25.53 -6.14
N LYS A 131 -22.97 -25.20 -6.23
CA LYS A 131 -23.96 -25.53 -5.19
C LYS A 131 -24.20 -27.03 -5.00
N GLY A 132 -23.93 -27.83 -6.04
CA GLY A 132 -24.17 -29.28 -6.05
C GLY A 132 -23.07 -30.11 -5.39
N THR A 133 -21.94 -29.51 -5.03
CA THR A 133 -20.83 -30.24 -4.39
C THR A 133 -21.08 -30.49 -2.91
N THR A 134 -20.50 -31.55 -2.37
CA THR A 134 -20.67 -31.90 -0.95
C THR A 134 -19.99 -30.87 -0.03
N VAL A 135 -18.96 -30.16 -0.52
CA VAL A 135 -18.18 -29.18 0.24
C VAL A 135 -18.83 -27.79 0.30
N LYS A 136 -19.94 -27.54 -0.43
CA LYS A 136 -20.54 -26.20 -0.47
C LYS A 136 -20.93 -25.64 0.90
N LYS A 137 -21.39 -26.50 1.81
CA LYS A 137 -21.75 -26.09 3.18
C LYS A 137 -20.53 -25.57 3.94
N GLU A 138 -19.38 -26.22 3.77
CA GLU A 138 -18.12 -25.77 4.35
C GLU A 138 -17.66 -24.46 3.71
N ALA A 139 -17.72 -24.36 2.38
CA ALA A 139 -17.38 -23.15 1.64
C ALA A 139 -18.15 -21.92 2.16
N ASN A 140 -19.47 -22.06 2.37
CA ASN A 140 -20.31 -20.98 2.88
C ASN A 140 -19.93 -20.55 4.31
N LYS A 141 -19.52 -21.49 5.17
CA LYS A 141 -19.05 -21.19 6.52
C LYS A 141 -17.73 -20.42 6.50
N LEU A 142 -16.80 -20.85 5.64
CA LEU A 142 -15.52 -20.16 5.44
C LEU A 142 -15.73 -18.76 4.87
N LEU A 143 -16.62 -18.61 3.88
CA LEU A 143 -16.96 -17.30 3.30
C LEU A 143 -17.45 -16.29 4.34
N GLN A 144 -18.31 -16.71 5.26
CA GLN A 144 -18.76 -15.83 6.34
C GLN A 144 -17.59 -15.33 7.18
N THR A 145 -16.65 -16.23 7.50
CA THR A 145 -15.46 -15.90 8.30
C THR A 145 -14.53 -14.98 7.52
N TYR A 146 -14.18 -15.34 6.29
CA TYR A 146 -13.18 -14.62 5.50
C TYR A 146 -13.67 -13.24 5.06
N ARG A 147 -14.97 -13.06 4.81
CA ARG A 147 -15.54 -11.73 4.56
C ARG A 147 -15.41 -10.80 5.76
N GLN A 148 -15.58 -11.32 6.98
CA GLN A 148 -15.36 -10.54 8.19
C GLN A 148 -13.87 -10.20 8.37
N ASP A 149 -12.99 -11.20 8.20
CA ASP A 149 -11.54 -10.99 8.25
C ASP A 149 -11.10 -9.93 7.22
N TYR A 150 -11.69 -9.95 6.01
CA TYR A 150 -11.42 -8.98 4.95
C TYR A 150 -11.86 -7.58 5.32
N GLN A 151 -13.05 -7.42 5.91
CA GLN A 151 -13.51 -6.12 6.39
C GLN A 151 -12.54 -5.51 7.42
N ASN A 152 -12.12 -6.31 8.41
CA ASN A 152 -11.19 -5.85 9.43
C ASN A 152 -9.82 -5.47 8.83
N LEU A 153 -9.31 -6.28 7.89
CA LEU A 153 -8.06 -5.98 7.18
C LEU A 153 -8.18 -4.67 6.40
N ARG A 154 -9.30 -4.44 5.71
CA ARG A 154 -9.54 -3.22 4.94
C ARG A 154 -9.58 -1.96 5.81
N GLU A 155 -10.15 -2.05 7.00
CA GLU A 155 -10.15 -0.94 7.96
C GLU A 155 -8.72 -0.55 8.33
N GLN A 156 -7.87 -1.52 8.64
CA GLN A 156 -6.45 -1.26 8.91
C GLN A 156 -5.73 -0.69 7.68
N LEU A 157 -5.98 -1.25 6.49
CA LEU A 157 -5.37 -0.75 5.26
C LEU A 157 -5.73 0.72 4.99
N ILE A 158 -6.96 1.13 5.25
CA ILE A 158 -7.39 2.53 5.12
C ILE A 158 -6.65 3.42 6.12
N LEU A 159 -6.46 2.96 7.36
CA LEU A 159 -5.67 3.67 8.36
C LEU A 159 -4.24 3.91 7.85
N GLU A 160 -3.56 2.86 7.38
CA GLU A 160 -2.18 2.97 6.88
C GLU A 160 -2.10 3.89 5.66
N LYS A 161 -3.00 3.76 4.68
CA LYS A 161 -3.06 4.64 3.50
C LYS A 161 -3.22 6.10 3.89
N THR A 162 -4.08 6.36 4.88
CA THR A 162 -4.36 7.72 5.37
C THR A 162 -3.13 8.28 6.09
N ALA A 163 -2.50 7.48 6.95
CA ALA A 163 -1.29 7.87 7.66
C ALA A 163 -0.13 8.18 6.70
N THR A 164 0.14 7.32 5.72
CA THR A 164 1.16 7.54 4.69
C THR A 164 0.86 8.79 3.87
N SER A 165 -0.39 9.00 3.47
CA SER A 165 -0.79 10.19 2.70
C SER A 165 -0.55 11.49 3.48
N LYS A 166 -0.84 11.49 4.79
CA LYS A 166 -0.57 12.64 5.67
C LYS A 166 0.91 12.92 5.81
N LEU A 167 1.74 11.88 5.99
CA LEU A 167 3.19 12.03 6.07
C LEU A 167 3.74 12.65 4.78
N VAL A 168 3.36 12.12 3.62
CA VAL A 168 3.79 12.63 2.31
C VAL A 168 3.35 14.08 2.10
N ALA A 169 2.09 14.41 2.42
CA ALA A 169 1.59 15.77 2.30
C ALA A 169 2.35 16.75 3.22
N ALA A 170 2.64 16.35 4.45
CA ALA A 170 3.44 17.13 5.38
C ALA A 170 4.86 17.37 4.87
N GLN A 171 5.51 16.32 4.35
CA GLN A 171 6.86 16.42 3.76
C GLN A 171 6.87 17.39 2.57
N LYS A 172 5.86 17.34 1.70
CA LYS A 172 5.74 18.28 0.57
C LYS A 172 5.62 19.73 1.03
N LEU A 173 4.74 20.01 1.99
CA LEU A 173 4.56 21.36 2.55
C LEU A 173 5.82 21.89 3.22
N ALA A 174 6.51 21.03 3.97
CA ALA A 174 7.79 21.35 4.59
C ALA A 174 8.85 21.75 3.55
N ILE A 175 8.93 21.01 2.44
CA ILE A 175 9.86 21.33 1.36
C ILE A 175 9.48 22.65 0.69
N GLU A 176 8.21 22.88 0.38
CA GLU A 176 7.76 24.14 -0.19
C GLU A 176 8.09 25.32 0.74
N ALA A 177 7.84 25.18 2.04
CA ALA A 177 8.17 26.18 3.06
C ALA A 177 9.68 26.47 3.10
N SER A 178 10.51 25.44 3.04
CA SER A 178 11.96 25.56 2.96
C SER A 178 12.41 26.28 1.71
N VAL A 179 11.90 25.90 0.54
CA VAL A 179 12.33 26.43 -0.77
C VAL A 179 12.02 27.92 -0.89
N ILE A 180 10.83 28.38 -0.47
CA ILE A 180 10.46 29.77 -0.66
C ILE A 180 11.26 30.75 0.21
N VAL A 181 11.90 30.27 1.29
CA VAL A 181 12.75 31.11 2.16
C VAL A 181 14.24 31.02 1.85
N GLN A 182 14.65 30.21 0.86
CA GLN A 182 16.05 30.08 0.46
C GLN A 182 16.59 31.39 -0.12
N ASN A 183 17.88 31.68 0.11
CA ASN A 183 18.57 32.86 -0.41
C ASN A 183 17.89 34.20 -0.03
N PRO A 184 17.73 34.51 1.27
CA PRO A 184 17.22 35.81 1.71
C PRO A 184 18.11 36.96 1.22
N PRO A 185 17.61 38.21 1.11
CA PRO A 185 16.42 38.75 1.78
C PRO A 185 15.11 38.50 1.02
N HIS A 186 14.03 38.32 1.79
CA HIS A 186 12.66 38.12 1.29
C HIS A 186 11.69 39.08 1.97
N PRO A 187 10.61 39.49 1.29
CA PRO A 187 9.57 40.33 1.89
C PRO A 187 8.80 39.56 2.98
N THR A 188 8.11 40.30 3.86
CA THR A 188 7.37 39.75 5.01
C THR A 188 6.36 38.67 4.59
N GLU A 189 5.73 38.84 3.44
CA GLU A 189 4.72 37.93 2.89
C GLU A 189 5.29 36.53 2.62
N VAL A 190 6.53 36.43 2.14
CA VAL A 190 7.20 35.14 1.86
C VAL A 190 7.47 34.38 3.17
N TRP A 191 7.92 35.07 4.22
CA TRP A 191 8.12 34.45 5.54
C TRP A 191 6.80 34.02 6.17
N GLN A 192 5.73 34.81 6.01
CA GLN A 192 4.40 34.46 6.49
C GLN A 192 3.83 33.24 5.75
N GLU A 193 4.04 33.16 4.44
CA GLU A 193 3.65 31.98 3.65
C GLU A 193 4.40 30.72 4.11
N ALA A 194 5.71 30.82 4.36
CA ALA A 194 6.51 29.71 4.84
C ALA A 194 6.06 29.25 6.23
N GLN A 195 5.76 30.20 7.12
CA GLN A 195 5.21 29.92 8.44
C GLN A 195 3.91 29.11 8.34
N GLY A 196 2.99 29.52 7.45
CA GLY A 196 1.72 28.81 7.23
C GLY A 196 1.93 27.38 6.74
N LYS A 197 2.82 27.17 5.76
CA LYS A 197 3.14 25.82 5.25
C LYS A 197 3.75 24.91 6.32
N TRP A 198 4.68 25.43 7.14
CA TRP A 198 5.22 24.68 8.27
C TRP A 198 4.14 24.30 9.30
N GLN A 199 3.23 25.23 9.60
CA GLN A 199 2.13 24.98 10.53
C GLN A 199 1.20 23.87 10.01
N GLU A 200 0.86 23.90 8.73
CA GLU A 200 0.01 22.89 8.10
C GLU A 200 0.72 21.51 8.07
N ALA A 201 2.02 21.48 7.73
CA ALA A 201 2.82 20.26 7.79
C ALA A 201 2.83 19.64 9.21
N ILE A 202 3.02 20.47 10.24
CA ILE A 202 2.94 20.05 11.65
C ILE A 202 1.57 19.46 11.98
N SER A 203 0.48 20.12 11.54
CA SER A 203 -0.88 19.65 11.80
C SER A 203 -1.12 18.26 11.20
N LEU A 204 -0.71 18.03 9.95
CA LEU A 204 -0.84 16.73 9.29
C LEU A 204 -0.09 15.62 10.04
N LEU A 205 1.14 15.88 10.51
CA LEU A 205 1.92 14.91 11.28
C LEU A 205 1.29 14.60 12.63
N GLN A 206 0.64 15.57 13.28
CA GLN A 206 -0.04 15.34 14.57
C GLN A 206 -1.29 14.47 14.46
N GLU A 207 -1.89 14.37 13.27
CA GLU A 207 -3.05 13.52 13.02
C GLU A 207 -2.71 12.09 12.59
N ILE A 208 -1.42 11.73 12.57
CA ILE A 208 -0.98 10.35 12.26
C ILE A 208 -1.15 9.50 13.53
N PRO A 209 -1.92 8.39 13.48
CA PRO A 209 -2.08 7.47 14.60
C PRO A 209 -0.75 6.85 15.05
N GLN A 210 -0.58 6.62 16.35
CA GLN A 210 0.67 6.07 16.92
C GLN A 210 0.93 4.61 16.53
N ASP A 211 -0.11 3.88 16.14
CA ASP A 211 -0.07 2.49 15.71
C ASP A 211 0.13 2.32 14.21
N ALA A 212 0.12 3.42 13.43
CA ALA A 212 0.45 3.39 12.02
C ALA A 212 1.93 3.07 11.79
N PHE A 213 2.25 2.41 10.67
CA PHE A 213 3.62 2.07 10.32
C PHE A 213 4.55 3.26 10.17
N VAL A 214 4.03 4.36 9.65
CA VAL A 214 4.78 5.61 9.46
C VAL A 214 4.89 6.48 10.71
N ALA A 215 4.32 6.06 11.85
CA ALA A 215 4.29 6.87 13.07
C ALA A 215 5.69 7.25 13.61
N PRO A 216 6.72 6.36 13.62
CA PRO A 216 8.05 6.73 14.08
C PRO A 216 8.67 7.86 13.25
N GLU A 217 8.55 7.79 11.93
CA GLU A 217 9.04 8.82 11.01
C GLU A 217 8.26 10.14 11.18
N ALA A 218 6.94 10.05 11.35
CA ALA A 218 6.10 11.22 11.60
C ALA A 218 6.51 11.95 12.89
N VAL A 219 6.82 11.22 13.96
CA VAL A 219 7.30 11.80 15.23
C VAL A 219 8.64 12.49 15.05
N GLU A 220 9.60 11.86 14.36
CA GLU A 220 10.91 12.46 14.09
C GLU A 220 10.77 13.78 13.30
N LYS A 221 9.98 13.78 12.23
CA LYS A 221 9.76 14.99 11.42
C LYS A 221 8.98 16.06 12.16
N LEU A 222 8.04 15.68 13.02
CA LEU A 222 7.26 16.64 13.81
C LEU A 222 8.17 17.51 14.68
N ASP A 223 9.19 16.92 15.30
CA ASP A 223 10.15 17.66 16.12
C ASP A 223 11.01 18.60 15.25
N LEU A 224 11.50 18.12 14.10
CA LEU A 224 12.23 18.95 13.14
C LEU A 224 11.37 20.12 12.61
N TYR A 225 10.11 19.87 12.27
CA TYR A 225 9.25 20.87 11.66
C TYR A 225 8.87 21.97 12.66
N ARG A 226 8.73 21.62 13.95
CA ARG A 226 8.54 22.60 15.02
C ARG A 226 9.73 23.54 15.16
N ILE A 227 10.97 23.04 15.04
CA ILE A 227 12.18 23.86 15.07
C ILE A 227 12.19 24.83 13.86
N ASN A 228 11.88 24.32 12.66
CA ASN A 228 11.86 25.15 11.44
C ASN A 228 10.76 26.22 11.48
N TYR A 229 9.56 25.85 11.97
CA TYR A 229 8.47 26.79 12.21
C TYR A 229 8.89 27.93 13.15
N GLN A 230 9.57 27.61 14.26
CA GLN A 230 10.08 28.61 15.20
C GLN A 230 11.12 29.53 14.57
N ALA A 231 12.04 28.97 13.76
CA ALA A 231 13.05 29.74 13.05
C ALA A 231 12.43 30.75 12.08
N VAL A 232 11.48 30.30 11.25
CA VAL A 232 10.73 31.15 10.30
C VAL A 232 9.92 32.22 11.03
N THR A 233 9.25 31.85 12.14
CA THR A 233 8.47 32.78 12.96
C THR A 233 9.35 33.90 13.52
N THR A 234 10.51 33.54 14.09
CA THR A 234 11.46 34.52 14.64
C THR A 234 12.00 35.45 13.55
N ARG A 235 12.19 34.95 12.32
CA ARG A 235 12.64 35.77 11.19
C ARG A 235 11.56 36.74 10.71
N LEU A 236 10.31 36.28 10.66
CA LEU A 236 9.14 37.09 10.31
C LEU A 236 8.96 38.27 11.28
N GLU A 237 9.09 38.02 12.59
CA GLU A 237 8.98 39.05 13.62
C GLU A 237 10.01 40.16 13.42
N ARG A 238 11.29 39.79 13.20
CA ARG A 238 12.36 40.76 12.94
C ARG A 238 12.10 41.59 11.68
N GLN A 239 11.54 40.99 10.62
CA GLN A 239 11.23 41.71 9.38
C GLN A 239 10.11 42.72 9.58
N LYS A 240 9.11 42.40 10.42
CA LYS A 240 8.02 43.32 10.78
C LYS A 240 8.49 44.50 11.63
N GLU A 241 9.49 44.30 12.49
CA GLU A 241 10.08 45.37 13.32
C GLU A 241 10.99 46.32 12.53
N SER A 242 11.52 45.86 11.39
CA SER A 242 12.46 46.61 10.55
C SER A 242 11.78 47.44 9.44
N ASN A 243 10.47 47.29 9.25
CA ASN A 243 9.65 47.99 8.25
C ASN A 243 8.79 49.08 8.91
#